data_AF-A0A8J2PT94-F1
#
_entry.id   AF-A0A8J2PT94-F1
#
_cell.length_a   1.000
_cell.length_b   1.000
_cell.length_c   1.000
_cell.angle_alpha   90.00
_cell.angle_beta   90.00
_cell.angle_gamma   90.00
#
_symmetry.space_group_name_H-M   'P 1'
#
loop_
_entity.id
_entity.type
_entity.pdbx_description
1 polymer ?
#
loop_
_entity_poly.entity_id
_entity_poly.type
_entity_poly.pdbx_seq_one_letter_code
_entity_poly.pdbx_strand_id
1 'polypeptide(L)'
;MKKSVLYEGTKLNREVTIRRSGLPVSGVLDLVAGANVEKETSVNVGLQLESGKRLAQKFDVQESLWGVLQYWDSQGENILQDQQGVNVVPVCNYLRQTITGKDQLQEKTLRSIG
;
A
#
# COMPACT_ATOMS: atom_id res chain seq x y z
N MET A 1 7.26 -1.60 17.64
CA MET A 1 6.08 -2.08 18.40
C MET A 1 4.91 -1.13 18.16
N LYS A 2 3.80 -1.60 17.57
CA LYS A 2 2.58 -0.78 17.42
C LYS A 2 1.80 -0.80 18.75
N LYS A 3 1.34 0.38 19.19
CA LYS A 3 0.64 0.61 20.46
C LYS A 3 -0.86 0.80 20.17
N SER A 4 -1.72 0.23 21.01
CA SER A 4 -3.17 0.48 20.98
C SER A 4 -3.55 1.46 22.09
N VAL A 5 -4.52 2.33 21.81
CA VAL A 5 -5.03 3.30 22.78
C VAL A 5 -6.41 2.84 23.22
N LEU A 6 -6.59 2.72 24.52
CA LEU A 6 -7.87 2.41 25.17
C LEU A 6 -8.37 3.66 25.91
N TYR A 7 -9.68 3.80 26.00
CA TYR A 7 -10.36 4.73 26.91
C TYR A 7 -11.34 3.92 27.75
N GLU A 8 -11.21 3.97 29.07
CA GLU A 8 -12.02 3.16 30.01
C GLU A 8 -12.08 1.67 29.63
N GLY A 9 -10.94 1.10 29.23
CA GLY A 9 -10.84 -0.29 28.78
C GLY A 9 -11.37 -0.58 27.37
N THR A 10 -11.96 0.39 26.69
CA THR A 10 -12.47 0.24 25.31
C THR A 10 -11.43 0.68 24.28
N LYS A 11 -11.16 -0.16 23.27
CA LYS A 11 -10.23 0.16 22.18
C LYS A 11 -10.79 1.24 21.26
N LEU A 12 -10.03 2.31 21.06
CA LEU A 12 -10.43 3.39 20.16
C LEU A 12 -10.27 3.01 18.69
N ASN A 13 -11.21 3.47 17.86
CA ASN A 13 -11.14 3.32 16.41
C ASN A 13 -10.06 4.26 15.82
N ARG A 14 -9.16 3.70 15.01
CA ARG A 14 -8.07 4.43 14.34
C ARG A 14 -8.50 5.36 13.22
N GLU A 15 -9.65 5.13 12.62
CA GLU A 15 -10.18 5.92 11.51
C GLU A 15 -10.86 7.22 11.99
N VAL A 16 -11.08 7.34 13.29
CA VAL A 16 -11.81 8.45 13.90
C VAL A 16 -10.80 9.40 14.57
N THR A 17 -11.03 10.71 14.40
CA THR A 17 -10.21 11.73 15.06
C THR A 17 -10.56 11.85 16.54
N ILE A 18 -9.64 12.27 17.40
CA ILE A 18 -9.86 12.46 18.85
C ILE A 18 -11.10 13.32 19.13
N ARG A 19 -11.33 14.36 18.31
CA ARG A 19 -12.50 15.24 18.43
C ARG A 19 -13.83 14.52 18.12
N ARG A 20 -13.79 13.50 17.26
CA ARG A 20 -14.97 12.73 16.83
C ARG A 20 -15.15 11.42 17.59
N SER A 21 -14.20 11.03 18.44
CA SER A 21 -14.28 9.80 19.23
C SER A 21 -15.10 9.95 20.52
N GLY A 22 -15.69 11.12 20.78
CA GLY A 22 -16.53 11.37 21.95
C GLY A 22 -15.76 11.41 23.28
N LEU A 23 -14.44 11.56 23.22
CA LEU A 23 -13.60 11.59 24.42
C LEU A 23 -13.80 12.91 25.19
N PRO A 24 -13.93 12.86 26.51
CA PRO A 24 -13.93 14.07 27.33
C PRO A 24 -12.54 14.73 27.29
N VAL A 25 -12.52 16.05 27.50
CA VAL A 25 -11.27 16.83 27.49
C VAL A 25 -10.27 16.37 28.55
N SER A 26 -10.75 15.83 29.68
CA SER A 26 -9.94 15.34 30.79
C SER A 26 -9.86 13.82 30.88
N GLY A 27 -10.16 13.10 29.79
CA GLY A 27 -10.11 11.64 29.76
C GLY A 27 -8.68 11.10 29.87
N VAL A 28 -8.49 10.05 30.66
CA VAL A 28 -7.22 9.31 30.72
C VAL A 28 -7.22 8.23 29.66
N LEU A 29 -6.13 8.13 28.89
CA LEU A 29 -5.96 7.14 27.84
C LEU A 29 -4.93 6.10 28.27
N ASP A 30 -5.33 4.83 28.27
CA ASP A 30 -4.44 3.74 28.55
C ASP A 30 -3.76 3.29 27.27
N LEU A 31 -2.44 3.17 27.31
CA LEU A 31 -1.65 2.76 26.17
C LEU A 31 -1.19 1.32 26.38
N VAL A 32 -1.78 0.41 25.62
CA VAL A 32 -1.59 -1.04 25.79
C VAL A 32 -0.88 -1.62 24.58
N ALA A 33 -0.02 -2.62 24.80
CA ALA A 33 0.55 -3.39 23.70
C ALA A 33 -0.59 -4.01 22.88
N GLY A 34 -0.66 -3.70 21.58
CA GLY A 34 -1.72 -4.22 20.74
C GLY A 34 -1.62 -5.74 20.63
N ALA A 35 -2.56 -6.45 21.26
CA ALA A 35 -2.76 -7.87 21.01
C ALA A 35 -3.36 -8.03 19.61
N ASN A 36 -2.73 -8.88 18.81
CA ASN A 36 -2.96 -9.08 17.38
C ASN A 36 -2.54 -7.89 16.49
N VAL A 37 -1.33 -8.03 15.97
CA VAL A 37 -0.98 -7.49 14.66
C VAL A 37 -1.92 -8.18 13.69
N GLU A 38 -3.06 -7.56 13.36
CA GLU A 38 -3.65 -7.81 12.05
C GLU A 38 -2.53 -7.53 11.07
N LYS A 39 -1.93 -8.61 10.57
CA LYS A 39 -1.06 -8.52 9.41
C LYS A 39 -2.01 -7.97 8.36
N GLU A 40 -1.87 -6.69 8.01
CA GLU A 40 -2.30 -6.20 6.72
C GLU A 40 -1.60 -7.12 5.73
N THR A 41 -2.26 -8.21 5.34
CA THR A 41 -1.71 -9.23 4.45
C THR A 41 -1.88 -8.77 3.02
N SER A 42 -2.81 -7.86 2.75
CA SER A 42 -3.10 -7.44 1.39
C SER A 42 -3.57 -5.99 1.32
N VAL A 43 -3.22 -5.32 0.23
CA VAL A 43 -3.57 -3.93 -0.08
C VAL A 43 -4.18 -3.85 -1.48
N ASN A 44 -5.10 -2.90 -1.69
CA ASN A 44 -5.64 -2.63 -3.01
C ASN A 44 -4.74 -1.61 -3.72
N VAL A 45 -4.15 -2.00 -4.85
CA VAL A 45 -3.21 -1.17 -5.62
C VAL A 45 -3.88 -0.71 -6.89
N GLY A 46 -3.92 0.61 -7.08
CA GLY A 46 -4.34 1.24 -8.33
C GLY A 46 -3.12 1.55 -9.21
N LEU A 47 -3.13 1.10 -10.47
CA LEU A 47 -2.13 1.42 -11.48
C LEU A 47 -2.77 2.26 -12.59
N GLN A 48 -2.13 3.38 -12.94
CA GLN A 48 -2.52 4.19 -14.09
C GLN A 48 -1.48 4.02 -15.19
N LEU A 49 -1.94 3.55 -16.36
CA LEU A 49 -1.10 3.39 -17.55
C LEU A 49 -0.95 4.71 -18.30
N GLU A 50 0.03 4.78 -19.20
CA GLU A 50 0.25 5.93 -20.10
C GLU A 50 -0.96 6.18 -21.00
N SER A 51 -1.69 5.13 -21.39
CA SER A 51 -2.96 5.23 -22.12
C SER A 51 -4.07 5.92 -21.32
N GLY A 52 -3.86 6.24 -20.05
CA GLY A 52 -4.84 6.79 -19.13
C GLY A 52 -5.75 5.72 -18.48
N LYS A 53 -5.64 4.45 -18.91
CA LYS A 53 -6.38 3.33 -18.32
C LYS A 53 -5.99 3.16 -16.85
N ARG A 54 -6.99 2.94 -16.01
CA ARG A 54 -6.82 2.68 -14.57
C ARG A 54 -7.15 1.24 -14.28
N LEU A 55 -6.22 0.55 -13.64
CA LEU A 55 -6.30 -0.83 -13.21
C LEU A 55 -6.29 -0.83 -11.68
N ALA A 56 -7.04 -1.73 -11.04
CA ALA A 56 -7.04 -1.86 -9.60
C ALA A 56 -7.17 -3.33 -9.22
N GLN A 57 -6.29 -3.79 -8.34
CA GLN A 57 -6.29 -5.17 -7.86
C GLN A 57 -5.70 -5.28 -6.46
N LYS A 58 -6.12 -6.31 -5.74
CA LYS A 58 -5.61 -6.64 -4.41
C LYS A 58 -4.33 -7.48 -4.52
N PHE A 59 -3.26 -7.03 -3.87
CA PHE A 59 -1.95 -7.71 -3.82
C PHE A 59 -1.52 -7.94 -2.38
N ASP A 60 -0.60 -8.88 -2.15
CA ASP A 60 0.06 -9.04 -0.85
C ASP A 60 0.98 -7.84 -0.58
N VAL A 61 1.06 -7.39 0.66
CA VAL A 61 1.94 -6.27 1.04
C VAL A 61 3.42 -6.56 0.84
N GLN A 62 3.82 -7.84 0.78
CA GLN A 62 5.18 -8.27 0.46
C GLN A 62 5.45 -8.36 -1.03
N GLU A 63 4.42 -8.18 -1.88
CA GLU A 63 4.59 -8.19 -3.32
C GLU A 63 5.48 -7.03 -3.75
N SER A 64 6.36 -7.30 -4.72
CA SER A 64 7.26 -6.30 -5.29
C SER A 64 6.52 -5.46 -6.34
N LEU A 65 6.94 -4.20 -6.56
CA LEU A 65 6.39 -3.42 -7.67
C LEU A 65 6.58 -4.13 -9.02
N TRP A 66 7.72 -4.79 -9.20
CA TRP A 66 7.97 -5.60 -10.38
C TRP A 66 6.94 -6.72 -10.55
N GLY A 67 6.61 -7.43 -9.48
CA GLY A 67 5.58 -8.48 -9.50
C GLY A 67 4.19 -7.95 -9.85
N VAL A 68 3.84 -6.75 -9.38
CA VAL A 68 2.60 -6.06 -9.79
C VAL A 68 2.58 -5.78 -11.29
N LEU A 69 3.70 -5.31 -11.87
CA LEU A 69 3.79 -5.09 -13.31
C LEU A 69 3.69 -6.39 -14.10
N GLN A 70 4.41 -7.44 -13.68
CA GLN A 70 4.35 -8.76 -14.31
C GLN A 70 2.95 -9.35 -14.28
N TYR A 71 2.21 -9.17 -13.18
CA TYR A 71 0.82 -9.58 -13.09
C TYR A 71 -0.02 -8.96 -14.21
N TRP A 72 0.01 -7.64 -14.36
CA TRP A 72 -0.79 -6.96 -15.38
C TRP A 72 -0.29 -7.24 -16.80
N ASP A 73 1.01 -7.41 -16.98
CA ASP A 73 1.59 -7.86 -18.25
C ASP A 73 1.04 -9.25 -18.65
N SER A 74 0.95 -10.17 -17.69
CA SER A 74 0.31 -11.49 -17.89
C SER A 74 -1.20 -11.42 -18.17
N GLN A 75 -1.86 -10.33 -17.77
CA GLN A 75 -3.27 -10.07 -18.10
C GLN A 75 -3.44 -9.43 -19.49
N GLY A 76 -2.36 -9.23 -20.23
CA GLY A 76 -2.39 -8.69 -21.60
C GLY A 76 -2.33 -7.17 -21.68
N GLU A 77 -1.93 -6.48 -20.60
CA GLU A 77 -1.80 -5.02 -20.60
C GLU A 77 -0.53 -4.52 -21.31
N ASN A 78 0.41 -5.41 -21.67
CA ASN A 78 1.67 -5.12 -22.38
C ASN A 78 2.40 -3.91 -21.76
N ILE A 79 2.74 -4.02 -20.47
CA ILE A 79 3.35 -2.93 -19.70
C ILE A 79 4.88 -3.02 -19.77
N LEU A 80 5.40 -4.22 -19.96
CA LEU A 80 6.85 -4.48 -20.03
C LEU A 80 7.37 -4.49 -21.47
N GLN A 81 6.49 -4.46 -22.46
CA GLN A 81 6.82 -4.50 -23.88
C GLN A 81 6.09 -3.37 -24.62
N ASP A 82 6.75 -2.76 -25.60
CA ASP A 82 6.09 -1.81 -26.49
C ASP A 82 5.21 -2.52 -27.54
N GLN A 83 4.50 -1.75 -28.36
CA GLN A 83 3.64 -2.28 -29.43
C GLN A 83 4.41 -3.10 -30.49
N GLN A 84 5.75 -3.02 -30.50
CA GLN A 84 6.66 -3.70 -31.41
C GLN A 84 7.35 -4.90 -30.74
N GLY A 85 7.02 -5.20 -29.47
CA GLY A 85 7.59 -6.31 -28.69
C GLY A 85 8.97 -6.01 -28.10
N VAL A 86 9.40 -4.75 -28.08
CA VAL A 86 10.68 -4.35 -27.48
C VAL A 86 10.49 -4.19 -25.98
N ASN A 87 11.40 -4.77 -25.19
CA ASN A 87 11.39 -4.62 -23.74
C ASN A 87 11.60 -3.15 -23.36
N VAL A 88 10.64 -2.59 -22.63
CA VAL A 88 10.69 -1.23 -22.11
C VAL A 88 11.13 -1.27 -20.66
N VAL A 89 11.87 -0.25 -20.21
CA VAL A 89 12.20 -0.08 -18.80
C VAL A 89 11.04 0.66 -18.13
N PRO A 90 10.22 -0.01 -17.28
CA PRO A 90 9.11 0.66 -16.64
C PRO A 90 9.59 1.69 -15.60
N VAL A 91 8.85 2.78 -15.51
CA VAL A 91 9.04 3.83 -14.51
C VAL A 91 7.77 3.90 -13.66
N CYS A 92 7.89 3.62 -12.37
CA CYS A 92 6.79 3.72 -11.43
C CYS A 92 6.88 5.04 -10.65
N ASN A 93 5.84 5.86 -10.76
CA ASN A 93 5.70 7.09 -9.98
C ASN A 93 4.69 6.88 -8.86
N TYR A 94 5.11 7.06 -7.62
CA TYR A 94 4.25 7.02 -6.45
C TYR A 94 4.52 8.23 -5.57
N LEU A 95 3.51 9.09 -5.41
CA LEU A 95 3.61 10.37 -4.72
C LEU A 95 4.79 11.21 -5.25
N ARG A 96 5.82 11.43 -4.43
CA ARG A 96 7.04 12.18 -4.78
C ARG A 96 8.23 11.27 -5.12
N GLN A 97 8.00 9.97 -5.23
CA GLN A 97 9.03 8.98 -5.54
C GLN A 97 8.87 8.49 -6.98
N THR A 98 9.97 8.51 -7.71
CA THR A 98 10.10 7.86 -9.02
C THR A 98 11.04 6.68 -8.85
N ILE A 99 10.58 5.50 -9.26
CA ILE A 99 11.31 4.24 -9.13
C ILE A 99 11.47 3.70 -10.54
N THR A 100 12.72 3.55 -10.97
CA THR A 100 13.06 3.20 -12.35
C THR A 100 14.00 2.01 -12.35
N GLY A 101 13.78 1.11 -13.31
CA GLY A 101 14.65 -0.05 -13.50
C GLY A 101 14.18 -1.27 -12.73
N LYS A 102 14.43 -2.44 -13.32
CA LYS A 102 13.98 -3.74 -12.82
C LYS A 102 14.47 -4.00 -11.40
N ASP A 103 15.75 -3.78 -11.12
CA ASP A 103 16.36 -4.10 -9.82
C ASP A 103 15.69 -3.33 -8.68
N GLN A 104 15.46 -2.02 -8.87
CA GLN A 104 14.80 -1.19 -7.86
C GLN A 104 13.31 -1.55 -7.66
N LEU A 105 12.63 -1.94 -8.74
CA LEU A 105 11.23 -2.38 -8.67
C LEU A 105 11.08 -3.75 -8.00
N GLN A 106 12.10 -4.61 -8.09
CA GLN A 106 12.13 -5.90 -7.40
C GLN A 106 12.45 -5.73 -5.91
N GLU A 107 13.32 -4.78 -5.55
CA GLU A 107 13.68 -4.52 -4.15
C GLU A 107 12.54 -3.83 -3.37
N LYS A 108 11.78 -2.94 -4.03
CA LYS A 108 10.68 -2.21 -3.37
C LYS A 108 9.39 -3.02 -3.34
N THR A 109 9.01 -3.43 -2.13
CA THR A 109 7.70 -4.04 -1.84
C THR A 109 6.62 -3.00 -1.60
N LEU A 110 5.35 -3.36 -1.79
CA LEU A 110 4.21 -2.47 -1.53
C LEU A 110 4.25 -1.88 -0.12
N ARG A 111 4.63 -2.69 0.88
CA ARG A 111 4.85 -2.25 2.27
C ARG A 111 5.90 -1.15 2.42
N SER A 112 6.97 -1.16 1.63
CA SER A 112 8.06 -0.19 1.80
C SER A 112 7.73 1.18 1.21
N ILE A 113 6.72 1.23 0.35
CA ILE A 113 6.34 2.43 -0.40
C ILE A 113 5.11 3.10 0.25
N GLY A 114 4.24 2.33 0.92
CA GLY A 114 3.05 2.83 1.62
C GLY A 114 2.55 1.87 2.70
#